data_AF-A0A937WP32-F1
#
_entry.id   AF-A0A937WP32-F1
#
_cell.length_a   1.000
_cell.length_b   1.000
_cell.length_c   1.000
_cell.angle_alpha   90.00
_cell.angle_beta   90.00
_cell.angle_gamma   90.00
#
_symmetry.space_group_name_H-M   'P 1'
#
loop_
_entity.id
_entity.type
_entity.pdbx_description
1 polymer ?
#
loop_
_entity_poly.entity_id
_entity_poly.type
_entity_poly.pdbx_seq_one_letter_code
_entity_poly.pdbx_strand_id
1 'polypeptide(L)'
;MPLYGEQPWLLSELNLEGIGDMADIPSDTRIFTTPPVTESPKRKGNRGRHPTKERLAEGYVSPIEVRKLAATLDDTQWTTFSVRETERG
;
A
#
# COMPACT_ATOMS: atom_id res chain seq x y z
N MET A 1 14.57 7.51 -10.89
CA MET A 1 14.03 7.00 -9.62
C MET A 1 14.62 7.87 -8.53
N PRO A 2 13.87 8.32 -7.52
CA PRO A 2 14.44 9.19 -6.51
C PRO A 2 15.48 8.42 -5.68
N LEU A 3 16.64 9.04 -5.45
CA LEU A 3 17.81 8.45 -4.78
C LEU A 3 17.70 8.43 -3.24
N TYR A 4 16.49 8.57 -2.69
CA TYR A 4 16.29 8.60 -1.24
C TYR A 4 16.76 7.29 -0.59
N GLY A 5 16.64 6.16 -1.30
CA GLY A 5 17.08 4.85 -0.83
C GLY A 5 18.61 4.70 -0.72
N GLU A 6 19.37 5.66 -1.23
CA GLU A 6 20.84 5.68 -1.15
C GLU A 6 21.36 6.68 -0.11
N GLN A 7 20.48 7.40 0.58
CA GLN A 7 20.85 8.41 1.57
C GLN A 7 21.07 7.74 2.95
N PRO A 8 22.31 7.60 3.45
CA PRO A 8 22.57 6.84 4.68
C PRO A 8 21.93 7.47 5.93
N TRP A 9 21.84 8.81 5.95
CA TRP A 9 21.18 9.53 7.04
C TRP A 9 19.69 9.20 7.10
N LEU A 10 19.00 9.15 5.95
CA LEU A 10 17.57 8.87 5.89
C LEU A 10 17.29 7.41 6.28
N LEU A 11 18.08 6.47 5.77
CA LEU A 11 17.97 5.06 6.14
C LEU A 11 18.21 4.85 7.65
N SER A 12 19.13 5.61 8.24
CA SER A 12 19.41 5.53 9.68
C SER A 12 18.23 6.03 10.51
N GLU A 13 17.62 7.17 10.15
CA GLU A 13 16.42 7.70 10.81
C GLU A 13 15.23 6.73 10.68
N LEU A 14 14.95 6.24 9.47
CA LEU A 14 13.88 5.26 9.24
C LEU A 14 14.07 3.98 10.07
N ASN A 15 15.31 3.50 10.18
CA ASN A 15 15.63 2.34 11.00
C ASN A 15 15.46 2.60 12.50
N LEU A 16 15.79 3.81 12.99
CA LEU A 16 15.52 4.21 14.38
C LEU A 16 14.02 4.29 14.68
N GLU A 17 13.21 4.72 13.71
CA GLU A 17 11.74 4.72 13.82
C GLU A 17 11.11 3.33 13.61
N GLY A 18 11.90 2.30 13.30
CA GLY A 18 11.42 0.94 13.06
C GLY A 18 10.69 0.78 11.72
N ILE A 19 10.88 1.71 10.78
CA ILE A 19 10.33 1.64 9.43
C ILE A 19 11.25 0.75 8.59
N GLY A 20 10.82 -0.50 8.39
CA GLY A 20 11.62 -1.51 7.69
C GLY A 20 11.60 -1.38 6.16
N ASP A 21 10.55 -0.80 5.59
CA ASP A 21 10.34 -0.74 4.14
C ASP A 21 9.74 0.60 3.73
N MET A 22 10.21 1.15 2.61
CA MET A 22 9.62 2.33 1.97
C MET A 22 9.59 2.14 0.45
N ALA A 23 8.44 2.41 -0.16
CA ALA A 23 8.24 2.27 -1.59
C ALA A 23 7.44 3.44 -2.16
N ASP A 24 7.82 3.89 -3.36
CA ASP A 24 7.00 4.79 -4.15
C ASP A 24 5.76 4.04 -4.65
N ILE A 25 4.57 4.52 -4.25
CA ILE A 25 3.29 3.92 -4.65
C ILE A 25 2.52 4.92 -5.53
N PRO A 26 2.12 4.53 -6.76
CA PRO A 26 1.24 5.37 -7.58
C PRO A 26 -0.03 5.75 -6.82
N SER A 27 -0.44 7.02 -6.90
CA SER A 27 -1.56 7.56 -6.12
C SER A 27 -2.92 6.91 -6.38
N ASP A 28 -3.08 6.26 -7.53
CA ASP A 28 -4.27 5.51 -7.96
C ASP A 28 -4.23 4.02 -7.58
N THR A 29 -3.15 3.57 -6.94
CA THR A 29 -3.02 2.20 -6.42
C THR A 29 -4.11 1.93 -5.39
N ARG A 30 -4.78 0.77 -5.52
CA ARG A 30 -5.85 0.34 -4.63
C ARG A 30 -5.30 -0.54 -3.51
N ILE A 31 -5.55 -0.14 -2.27
CA ILE A 31 -5.04 -0.78 -1.06
C ILE A 31 -6.17 -1.13 -0.09
N PHE A 32 -5.91 -2.12 0.77
CA PHE A 32 -6.73 -2.41 1.94
C PHE A 32 -5.98 -1.91 3.18
N THR A 33 -6.62 -1.12 4.03
CA THR A 33 -6.02 -0.63 5.29
C THR A 33 -6.05 -1.66 6.42
N THR A 34 -6.87 -2.70 6.27
CA THR A 34 -6.92 -3.88 7.14
C THR A 34 -6.76 -5.14 6.30
N PRO A 35 -6.13 -6.21 6.81
CA PRO A 35 -6.02 -7.47 6.08
C PRO A 35 -7.38 -7.94 5.52
N PRO A 36 -7.52 -8.09 4.20
CA PRO A 36 -8.77 -8.55 3.60
C PRO A 36 -8.96 -10.04 3.86
N VAL A 37 -10.21 -10.48 4.04
CA VAL A 37 -10.53 -11.91 4.06
C VAL A 37 -10.88 -12.36 2.65
N THR A 38 -10.32 -13.49 2.26
CA THR A 38 -10.58 -14.14 0.99
C THR A 38 -11.32 -15.46 1.21
N GLU A 39 -12.22 -15.79 0.30
CA GLU A 39 -12.96 -17.06 0.32
C GLU A 39 -13.12 -17.63 -1.09
N SER A 40 -13.30 -18.94 -1.19
CA SER A 40 -13.74 -19.54 -2.44
C SER A 40 -15.19 -19.12 -2.71
N PRO A 41 -15.48 -18.48 -3.85
CA PRO A 41 -16.79 -17.90 -4.07
C PRO A 41 -17.86 -18.99 -4.18
N LYS A 42 -19.07 -18.68 -3.71
CA LYS A 42 -20.21 -19.60 -3.82
C LYS A 42 -20.50 -19.93 -5.28
N ARG A 43 -20.82 -21.20 -5.52
CA ARG A 43 -21.17 -21.68 -6.85
C ARG A 43 -22.50 -21.05 -7.29
N LYS A 44 -22.53 -20.42 -8.47
CA LYS A 44 -23.74 -19.75 -9.00
C LYS A 44 -24.70 -20.68 -9.75
N GLY A 45 -24.35 -21.96 -9.97
CA GLY A 45 -25.20 -22.93 -10.67
C GLY A 45 -24.60 -24.33 -10.76
N ASN A 46 -25.32 -25.29 -11.35
CA ASN A 46 -24.94 -26.72 -11.33
C ASN A 46 -24.03 -27.18 -12.47
N ARG A 47 -23.67 -26.31 -13.42
CA ARG A 47 -22.77 -26.64 -14.54
C ARG A 47 -21.38 -26.02 -14.36
N GLY A 48 -20.36 -26.67 -14.93
CA GLY A 48 -18.97 -26.23 -14.89
C GLY A 48 -18.22 -26.58 -13.59
N ARG A 49 -16.91 -26.31 -13.61
CA ARG A 49 -15.97 -26.62 -12.51
C ARG A 49 -16.31 -25.80 -11.27
N HIS A 50 -16.15 -26.40 -10.09
CA HIS A 50 -16.21 -25.67 -8.84
C HIS A 50 -15.16 -24.55 -8.81
N PRO A 51 -15.54 -23.33 -8.40
CA PRO A 51 -14.57 -22.28 -8.19
C PRO A 51 -13.64 -22.67 -7.03
N THR A 52 -12.34 -22.67 -7.29
CA THR A 52 -11.29 -22.96 -6.30
C THR A 52 -10.34 -21.78 -6.10
N LYS A 53 -10.48 -20.73 -6.90
CA LYS A 53 -9.69 -19.51 -6.77
C LYS A 53 -10.38 -18.61 -5.75
N GLU A 54 -9.68 -18.33 -4.67
CA GLU A 54 -10.15 -17.40 -3.67
C GLU A 54 -10.37 -16.01 -4.26
N ARG A 55 -11.36 -15.31 -3.72
CA ARG A 55 -11.70 -13.93 -4.04
C ARG A 55 -11.98 -13.18 -2.74
N LEU A 56 -12.01 -11.86 -2.80
CA LEU A 56 -12.46 -11.05 -1.67
C LEU A 56 -13.83 -11.55 -1.21
N ALA A 57 -13.95 -11.81 0.09
CA ALA A 57 -15.18 -12.29 0.69
C ALA A 57 -16.32 -11.28 0.49
N GLU A 58 -17.54 -11.80 0.34
CA GLU A 58 -18.71 -10.94 0.16
C GLU A 58 -18.94 -10.07 1.42
N GLY A 59 -19.22 -8.78 1.22
CA GLY A 59 -19.42 -7.82 2.31
C GLY A 59 -18.14 -7.19 2.89
N TYR A 60 -16.95 -7.58 2.44
CA TYR A 60 -15.72 -6.87 2.80
C TYR A 60 -15.63 -5.48 2.15
N VAL A 61 -15.00 -4.54 2.87
CA VAL A 61 -14.81 -3.17 2.41
C VAL A 61 -14.01 -3.17 1.11
N SER A 62 -14.47 -2.40 0.12
CA SER A 62 -13.75 -2.25 -1.15
C SER A 62 -12.40 -1.55 -0.92
N PRO A 63 -11.35 -1.93 -1.67
CA PRO A 63 -10.06 -1.27 -1.53
C PRO A 63 -10.17 0.20 -1.92
N ILE A 64 -9.41 1.06 -1.24
CA ILE A 64 -9.39 2.50 -1.46
C ILE A 64 -8.13 2.88 -2.22
N GLU A 65 -8.21 3.94 -3.02
CA GLU A 65 -7.03 4.50 -3.68
C GLU A 65 -6.15 5.22 -2.67
N VAL A 66 -4.82 5.13 -2.82
CA VAL A 66 -3.85 5.81 -1.94
C VAL A 66 -4.17 7.31 -1.80
N ARG A 67 -4.49 8.00 -2.89
CA ARG A 67 -4.86 9.43 -2.85
C ARG A 67 -6.10 9.73 -1.98
N LYS A 68 -7.05 8.79 -1.91
CA LYS A 68 -8.25 8.95 -1.07
C LYS A 68 -7.91 8.75 0.39
N LEU A 69 -7.04 7.78 0.70
CA LEU A 69 -6.51 7.62 2.05
C LEU A 69 -5.73 8.87 2.48
N ALA A 70 -4.83 9.35 1.64
CA ALA A 70 -4.03 10.55 1.91
C ALA A 70 -4.89 11.77 2.24
N ALA A 71 -6.01 11.96 1.53
CA ALA A 71 -6.95 13.05 1.78
C ALA A 71 -7.74 12.93 3.11
N THR A 72 -7.69 11.77 3.78
CA THR A 72 -8.32 11.58 5.11
C THR A 72 -7.36 11.82 6.27
N LEU A 73 -6.06 11.96 5.98
CA LEU A 73 -5.03 12.19 7.00
C LEU A 73 -4.85 13.69 7.23
N ASP A 74 -4.78 14.08 8.49
CA ASP A 74 -4.43 15.46 8.87
C ASP A 74 -2.96 15.75 8.59
N ASP A 75 -2.62 17.03 8.40
CA ASP A 75 -1.24 17.48 8.17
C ASP A 75 -0.27 17.03 9.28
N THR A 76 -0.76 16.89 10.51
CA THR A 76 0.03 16.41 11.66
C THR A 76 0.38 14.93 11.60
N GLN A 77 -0.28 14.16 10.73
CA GLN A 77 0.01 12.75 10.49
C GLN A 77 1.05 12.55 9.39
N TRP A 78 1.44 13.62 8.69
CA TRP A 78 2.50 13.60 7.71
C TRP A 78 3.82 14.02 8.33
N THR A 79 4.88 13.25 8.03
CA THR A 79 6.25 13.68 8.30
C THR A 79 6.90 14.11 7.00
N THR A 80 7.28 15.38 6.94
CA THR A 80 7.96 15.95 5.76
C THR A 80 9.46 16.01 6.00
N PHE A 81 10.23 15.50 5.05
CA PHE A 81 11.69 15.57 5.08
C PHE A 81 12.21 16.23 3.82
N SER A 82 13.23 17.08 3.96
CA SER A 82 13.94 17.65 2.80
C SER A 82 14.98 16.64 2.31
N VAL A 83 14.64 15.88 1.28
CA VAL A 83 15.62 15.03 0.59
C VAL A 83 16.38 15.92 -0.41
N ARG A 84 17.72 15.85 -0.40
CA ARG A 84 18.52 16.53 -1.43
C ARG A 84 18.25 15.86 -2.77
N GLU A 85 17.94 16.66 -3.80
CA GLU A 85 18.08 16.21 -5.19
C GLU A 85 19.55 15.94 -5.46
N THR A 86 19.99 14.69 -5.33
CA THR A 86 21.35 14.32 -5.77
C THR A 86 21.30 13.95 -7.24
N GLU A 87 21.41 14.93 -8.13
CA GLU A 87 22.00 14.68 -9.45
C GLU A 87 23.51 14.54 -9.26
N ARG A 88 24.04 13.32 -9.34
CA ARG A 88 25.43 13.11 -9.78
C ARG A 88 25.58 11.69 -10.31
N GLY A 89 25.49 11.58 -11.64
CA GLY A 89 25.69 10.38 -12.43
C GLY A 89 25.13 10.58 -13.83
#